data_AF-V9VNW2-F1
#
_entry.id   AF-V9VNW2-F1
#
_cell.length_a   1.000
_cell.length_b   1.000
_cell.length_c   1.000
_cell.angle_alpha   90.00
_cell.angle_beta   90.00
_cell.angle_gamma   90.00
#
_symmetry.space_group_name_H-M   'P 1'
#
loop_
_entity.id
_entity.type
_entity.pdbx_description
1 polymer ?
#
loop_
_entity_poly.entity_id
_entity_poly.type
_entity_poly.pdbx_seq_one_letter_code
_entity_poly.pdbx_strand_id
1 'polypeptide(L)'
;MKIRKELIAGYTRLLTMGRAVNAPDPMADLAQFDADIRSMHKRAYKEGNLDWLRLALDSLIANPRGRIGQFAGQQYPFDEAELQALFRRAYGMIWPDQPLSEPGDEADLDFVEMSAEDWDAFTGNAS
;
A
#
# COMPACT_ATOMS: atom_id res chain seq x y z
N MET A 1 -11.42 9.11 8.18
CA MET A 1 -11.87 8.88 6.77
C MET A 1 -11.84 7.40 6.47
N LYS A 2 -12.86 6.85 5.79
CA LYS A 2 -12.91 5.42 5.46
C LYS A 2 -12.25 5.16 4.11
N ILE A 3 -11.44 4.10 4.05
CA ILE A 3 -10.88 3.56 2.80
C ILE A 3 -11.17 2.07 2.74
N ARG A 4 -11.63 1.59 1.59
CA ARG A 4 -11.81 0.15 1.34
C ARG A 4 -10.46 -0.58 1.45
N LYS A 5 -10.35 -1.52 2.39
CA LYS A 5 -9.14 -2.30 2.62
C LYS A 5 -8.69 -3.08 1.39
N GLU A 6 -9.64 -3.71 0.70
CA GLU A 6 -9.37 -4.54 -0.47
C GLU A 6 -8.86 -3.73 -1.67
N LEU A 7 -9.21 -2.45 -1.77
CA LEU A 7 -8.66 -1.55 -2.78
C LEU A 7 -7.15 -1.42 -2.59
N ILE A 8 -6.73 -1.07 -1.38
CA ILE A 8 -5.30 -0.89 -1.05
C ILE A 8 -4.56 -2.23 -1.11
N ALA A 9 -5.16 -3.31 -0.58
CA ALA A 9 -4.58 -4.64 -0.66
C ALA A 9 -4.42 -5.12 -2.12
N GLY A 10 -5.32 -4.71 -3.03
CA GLY A 10 -5.21 -5.00 -4.46
C GLY A 10 -3.94 -4.42 -5.11
N TYR A 11 -3.44 -3.29 -4.57
CA TYR A 11 -2.20 -2.65 -5.01
C TYR A 11 -0.99 -3.24 -4.29
N THR A 12 -1.02 -3.31 -2.96
CA THR A 12 0.14 -3.79 -2.17
C THR A 12 0.44 -5.27 -2.38
N ARG A 13 -0.53 -6.08 -2.84
CA ARG A 13 -0.28 -7.47 -3.28
C ARG A 13 0.76 -7.60 -4.38
N LEU A 14 0.92 -6.57 -5.23
CA LEU A 14 2.01 -6.57 -6.21
C LEU A 14 3.37 -6.53 -5.54
N LEU A 15 3.47 -5.97 -4.34
CA LEU A 15 4.71 -5.94 -3.57
C LEU A 15 4.85 -7.20 -2.71
N THR A 16 3.77 -7.70 -2.11
CA THR A 16 3.83 -8.77 -1.11
C THR A 16 3.60 -10.18 -1.66
N MET A 17 3.23 -10.29 -2.94
CA MET A 17 3.06 -11.55 -3.68
C MET A 17 3.57 -11.43 -5.12
N GLY A 18 4.38 -10.40 -5.39
CA GLY A 18 4.91 -10.09 -6.71
C GLY A 18 6.13 -10.90 -7.10
N ARG A 19 6.86 -10.40 -8.09
CA ARG A 19 8.05 -11.07 -8.60
C ARG A 19 9.15 -11.14 -7.54
N ALA A 20 9.44 -10.03 -6.88
CA ALA A 20 10.55 -9.91 -5.93
C ALA A 20 10.45 -10.91 -4.76
N VAL A 21 9.23 -11.24 -4.35
CA VAL A 21 8.93 -12.17 -3.25
C VAL A 21 9.35 -13.61 -3.55
N ASN A 22 9.61 -13.95 -4.81
CA ASN A 22 10.11 -15.28 -5.19
C ASN A 22 11.63 -15.43 -5.03
N ALA A 23 12.36 -14.37 -4.68
CA ALA A 23 13.79 -14.47 -4.44
C ALA A 23 14.10 -15.31 -3.18
N PRO A 24 15.29 -15.95 -3.09
CA PRO A 24 15.68 -16.72 -1.90
C PRO A 24 15.68 -15.88 -0.61
N ASP A 25 16.03 -14.60 -0.73
CA ASP A 25 15.92 -13.59 0.32
C ASP A 25 15.37 -12.30 -0.30
N PRO A 26 14.04 -12.11 -0.31
CA PRO A 26 13.41 -10.95 -0.94
C PRO A 26 13.85 -9.63 -0.31
N MET A 27 14.12 -9.60 0.99
CA MET A 27 14.40 -8.38 1.75
C MET A 27 15.89 -7.99 1.74
N ALA A 28 16.77 -8.83 1.17
CA ALA A 28 18.19 -8.51 1.01
C ALA A 28 18.45 -7.25 0.16
N ASP A 29 17.61 -6.97 -0.82
CA ASP A 29 17.71 -5.78 -1.66
C ASP A 29 16.33 -5.28 -2.11
N LEU A 30 15.91 -4.16 -1.52
CA LEU A 30 14.63 -3.51 -1.84
C LEU A 30 14.53 -3.05 -3.30
N ALA A 31 15.63 -2.86 -4.01
CA ALA A 31 15.60 -2.52 -5.43
C ALA A 31 14.98 -3.62 -6.30
N GLN A 32 14.95 -4.87 -5.82
CA GLN A 32 14.27 -5.96 -6.52
C GLN A 32 12.77 -5.72 -6.67
N PHE A 33 12.15 -4.95 -5.75
CA PHE A 33 10.73 -4.60 -5.79
C PHE A 33 10.43 -3.44 -6.75
N ASP A 34 11.43 -2.75 -7.31
CA ASP A 34 11.20 -1.55 -8.13
C ASP A 34 10.27 -1.80 -9.33
N ALA A 35 10.35 -3.00 -9.94
CA ALA A 35 9.46 -3.38 -11.02
C ALA A 35 8.01 -3.58 -10.55
N ASP A 36 7.84 -4.17 -9.38
CA ASP A 36 6.55 -4.39 -8.74
C ASP A 36 5.94 -3.04 -8.27
N ILE A 37 6.76 -2.14 -7.72
CA ILE A 37 6.38 -0.75 -7.35
C ILE A 37 5.91 0.03 -8.57
N ARG A 38 6.65 -0.02 -9.69
CA ARG A 38 6.20 0.61 -10.95
C ARG A 38 4.87 0.06 -11.45
N SER A 39 4.66 -1.24 -11.30
CA SER A 39 3.40 -1.90 -11.68
C SER A 39 2.24 -1.47 -10.78
N MET A 40 2.49 -1.37 -9.47
CA MET A 40 1.55 -0.85 -8.48
C MET A 40 1.14 0.58 -8.81
N HIS A 41 2.11 1.47 -9.01
CA HIS A 41 1.88 2.86 -9.40
C HIS A 41 1.06 2.96 -10.69
N LYS A 42 1.51 2.28 -11.76
CA LYS A 42 0.83 2.32 -13.07
C LYS A 42 -0.64 1.89 -12.96
N ARG A 43 -0.92 0.87 -12.14
CA ARG A 43 -2.28 0.37 -11.93
C ARG A 43 -3.13 1.39 -11.16
N ALA A 44 -2.65 1.87 -10.01
CA ALA A 44 -3.38 2.85 -9.19
C ALA A 44 -3.65 4.16 -9.96
N TYR A 45 -2.68 4.61 -10.77
CA TYR A 45 -2.84 5.77 -11.65
C TYR A 45 -3.95 5.55 -12.70
N LYS A 46 -3.91 4.42 -13.41
CA LYS A 46 -4.92 4.08 -14.43
C LYS A 46 -6.33 4.00 -13.85
N GLU A 47 -6.45 3.53 -12.62
CA GLU A 47 -7.72 3.35 -11.91
C GLU A 47 -8.16 4.62 -11.15
N GLY A 48 -7.39 5.72 -11.19
CA GLY A 48 -7.74 6.98 -10.52
C GLY A 48 -7.58 6.97 -8.99
N ASN A 49 -6.91 5.96 -8.43
CA ASN A 49 -6.82 5.72 -6.98
C ASN A 49 -5.46 6.12 -6.37
N LEU A 50 -4.68 6.95 -7.06
CA LEU A 50 -3.34 7.28 -6.63
C LEU A 50 -3.30 8.01 -5.29
N ASP A 51 -4.23 8.95 -5.05
CA ASP A 51 -4.33 9.65 -3.78
C ASP A 51 -4.76 8.73 -2.63
N TRP A 52 -5.69 7.80 -2.89
CA TRP A 52 -6.08 6.79 -1.91
C TRP A 52 -4.91 5.90 -1.52
N LEU A 53 -4.13 5.45 -2.50
CA LEU A 53 -2.91 4.68 -2.25
C LEU A 53 -1.87 5.50 -1.47
N ARG A 54 -1.68 6.77 -1.81
CA ARG A 54 -0.75 7.67 -1.12
C ARG A 54 -1.09 7.81 0.36
N LEU A 55 -2.34 8.20 0.66
CA LEU A 55 -2.81 8.40 2.03
C LEU A 55 -2.74 7.10 2.83
N ALA A 56 -3.09 5.98 2.22
CA ALA A 56 -3.01 4.67 2.86
C ALA A 56 -1.57 4.29 3.21
N LEU A 57 -0.63 4.41 2.26
CA LEU A 57 0.78 4.11 2.53
C LEU A 57 1.36 5.06 3.57
N ASP A 58 1.08 6.36 3.48
CA ASP A 58 1.49 7.35 4.48
C ASP A 58 1.03 6.97 5.88
N SER A 59 -0.26 6.70 6.07
CA SER A 59 -0.82 6.31 7.38
C SER A 59 -0.25 4.99 7.91
N LEU A 60 -0.06 3.99 7.03
CA LEU A 60 0.50 2.69 7.41
C LEU A 60 1.99 2.79 7.77
N ILE A 61 2.74 3.70 7.15
CA ILE A 61 4.16 3.92 7.42
C ILE A 61 4.34 4.77 8.68
N ALA A 62 3.65 5.90 8.79
CA ALA A 62 3.77 6.84 9.90
C ALA A 62 3.28 6.21 11.22
N ASN A 63 2.20 5.43 11.16
CA ASN A 63 1.57 4.85 12.34
C ASN A 63 1.06 3.41 12.10
N PRO A 64 1.97 2.40 12.06
CA PRO A 64 1.61 1.04 11.72
C PRO A 64 0.59 0.41 12.67
N ARG A 65 0.82 0.49 14.00
CA ARG A 65 -0.03 -0.08 15.08
C ARG A 65 -0.59 -1.48 14.78
N GLY A 66 0.19 -2.37 14.17
CA GLY A 66 -0.28 -3.70 13.76
C GLY A 66 -1.26 -3.73 12.57
N ARG A 67 -1.64 -2.58 12.02
CA ARG A 67 -2.50 -2.49 10.82
C ARG A 67 -1.73 -2.87 9.55
N ILE A 68 -0.44 -2.58 9.49
CA ILE A 68 0.39 -2.85 8.30
C ILE A 68 0.45 -4.35 7.98
N GLY A 69 0.48 -5.21 8.99
CA GLY A 69 0.47 -6.67 8.84
C GLY A 69 -0.77 -7.21 8.11
N GLN A 70 -1.88 -6.47 8.10
CA GLN A 70 -3.08 -6.85 7.37
C GLN A 70 -2.91 -6.82 5.84
N PHE A 71 -1.82 -6.21 5.36
CA PHE A 71 -1.46 -6.12 3.95
C PHE A 71 -0.34 -7.07 3.56
N ALA A 72 0.14 -7.90 4.51
CA ALA A 72 1.06 -8.98 4.23
C ALA A 72 0.42 -9.99 3.28
N GLY A 73 1.18 -10.43 2.28
CA GLY A 73 0.84 -11.58 1.46
C GLY A 73 1.11 -12.89 2.21
N GLN A 74 0.62 -14.01 1.70
CA GLN A 74 0.92 -15.33 2.27
C GLN A 74 2.21 -15.96 1.72
N GLN A 75 2.85 -15.33 0.73
CA GLN A 75 3.97 -15.92 0.01
C GLN A 75 5.31 -15.77 0.74
N TYR A 76 5.51 -14.65 1.43
CA TYR A 76 6.65 -14.41 2.29
C TYR A 76 6.13 -13.85 3.63
N PRO A 77 6.61 -14.39 4.76
CA PRO A 77 6.12 -14.02 6.08
C PRO A 77 6.77 -12.71 6.54
N PHE A 78 6.42 -11.59 5.88
CA PHE A 78 6.95 -10.29 6.24
C PHE A 78 6.65 -9.96 7.70
N ASP A 79 7.65 -9.44 8.41
CA ASP A 79 7.40 -8.72 9.66
C ASP A 79 6.95 -7.27 9.40
N GLU A 80 6.52 -6.58 10.46
CA GLU A 80 6.05 -5.19 10.32
C GLU A 80 7.15 -4.23 9.86
N ALA A 81 8.40 -4.44 10.27
CA ALA A 81 9.52 -3.57 9.92
C ALA A 81 9.88 -3.73 8.44
N GLU A 82 9.82 -4.96 7.92
CA GLU A 82 10.02 -5.28 6.51
C GLU A 82 8.91 -4.67 5.64
N LEU A 83 7.64 -4.81 6.04
CA LEU A 83 6.53 -4.15 5.35
C LEU A 83 6.69 -2.63 5.36
N GLN A 84 7.10 -2.06 6.50
CA GLN A 84 7.31 -0.62 6.61
C GLN A 84 8.46 -0.15 5.71
N ALA A 85 9.56 -0.90 5.64
CA ALA A 85 10.68 -0.60 4.76
C ALA A 85 10.28 -0.68 3.28
N LEU A 86 9.53 -1.72 2.91
CA LEU A 86 9.00 -1.90 1.55
C LEU A 86 8.04 -0.79 1.16
N PHE A 87 7.11 -0.42 2.05
CA PHE A 87 6.15 0.66 1.80
C PHE A 87 6.84 2.02 1.75
N ARG A 88 7.85 2.28 2.59
CA ARG A 88 8.70 3.48 2.50
C ARG A 88 9.42 3.56 1.16
N ARG A 89 10.00 2.45 0.69
CA ARG A 89 10.65 2.38 -0.63
C ARG A 89 9.66 2.72 -1.74
N ALA A 90 8.46 2.14 -1.69
CA ALA A 90 7.40 2.42 -2.65
C ALA A 90 6.97 3.89 -2.61
N TYR A 91 6.72 4.43 -1.43
CA TYR A 91 6.30 5.82 -1.24
C TYR A 91 7.34 6.80 -1.80
N GLY A 92 8.60 6.68 -1.40
CA GLY A 92 9.66 7.56 -1.87
C GLY A 92 9.97 7.44 -3.36
N MET A 93 9.62 6.31 -3.99
CA MET A 93 9.75 6.14 -5.44
C MET A 93 8.60 6.79 -6.22
N ILE A 94 7.39 6.80 -5.67
CA ILE A 94 6.20 7.31 -6.35
C ILE A 94 6.01 8.81 -6.09
N TRP A 95 6.30 9.26 -4.87
CA TRP A 95 6.15 10.66 -4.43
C TRP A 95 7.45 11.20 -3.79
N PRO A 96 8.54 11.38 -4.57
CA PRO A 96 9.83 11.79 -4.04
C PRO A 96 9.81 13.19 -3.38
N ASP A 97 8.91 14.06 -3.83
CA ASP A 97 8.79 15.45 -3.36
C ASP A 97 7.75 15.63 -2.24
N GLN A 98 7.11 14.56 -1.79
CA GLN A 98 6.13 14.62 -0.70
C GLN A 98 6.72 13.94 0.54
N PRO A 99 6.91 14.68 1.65
CA PRO A 99 7.35 14.05 2.89
C PRO A 99 6.27 13.13 3.43
N LEU A 100 6.70 12.05 4.11
CA LEU A 100 5.82 11.25 4.95
C LEU A 100 5.33 12.10 6.13
N SER A 101 4.12 11.83 6.59
CA SER A 101 3.60 12.42 7.82
C SER A 101 4.40 11.94 9.02
N GLU A 102 4.53 12.83 10.02
CA GLU A 102 5.03 12.45 11.34
C GLU A 102 4.00 11.55 12.04
N PRO A 103 4.42 10.66 12.97
CA PRO A 103 3.49 9.82 13.71
C PRO A 103 2.46 10.65 14.50
N GLY A 104 1.18 10.52 14.15
CA GLY A 104 0.06 11.27 14.73
C GLY A 104 -0.46 12.40 13.85
N ASP A 105 0.29 12.82 12.82
CA ASP A 105 -0.09 13.86 11.87
C ASP A 105 -0.64 13.26 10.54
N GLU A 106 -0.62 11.93 10.39
CA GLU A 106 -1.18 11.27 9.23
C GLU A 106 -2.68 11.49 9.10
N ALA A 107 -3.22 11.29 7.89
CA ALA A 107 -4.66 11.22 7.71
C ALA A 107 -5.25 10.13 8.63
N ASP A 108 -6.28 10.50 9.41
CA ASP A 108 -7.02 9.55 10.23
C ASP A 108 -7.80 8.60 9.31
N LEU A 109 -7.24 7.41 9.06
CA LEU A 109 -7.75 6.42 8.14
C LEU A 109 -8.27 5.18 8.86
N ASP A 110 -9.49 4.80 8.50
CA ASP A 110 -10.12 3.54 8.88
C ASP A 110 -10.20 2.62 7.66
N PHE A 111 -9.54 1.47 7.73
CA PHE A 111 -9.51 0.46 6.66
C PHE A 111 -10.68 -0.50 6.84
N VAL A 112 -11.74 -0.27 6.07
CA VAL A 112 -12.99 -1.02 6.21
C VAL A 112 -13.08 -2.14 5.17
N GLU A 113 -13.59 -3.29 5.58
CA GLU A 113 -13.98 -4.36 4.66
C GLU A 113 -15.30 -3.96 4.01
N MET A 114 -15.29 -3.83 2.68
CA MET A 114 -16.46 -3.38 1.92
C MET A 114 -16.46 -3.99 0.52
N SER A 115 -17.64 -4.23 -0.04
CA SER A 115 -17.73 -4.67 -1.44
C SER A 115 -17.26 -3.58 -2.39
N ALA A 116 -16.95 -3.93 -3.64
CA ALA A 116 -16.61 -2.93 -4.65
C ALA A 116 -17.83 -2.04 -4.97
N GLU A 117 -19.02 -2.64 -5.06
CA GLU A 117 -20.28 -1.93 -5.31
C GLU A 117 -20.59 -0.91 -4.22
N ASP A 118 -20.47 -1.30 -2.94
CA ASP A 118 -20.69 -0.39 -1.81
C ASP A 118 -19.66 0.75 -1.79
N TRP A 119 -18.42 0.48 -2.21
CA TRP A 119 -17.39 1.51 -2.33
C TRP A 119 -17.66 2.48 -3.47
N ASP A 120 -18.11 2.00 -4.61
CA ASP A 120 -18.48 2.84 -5.74
C ASP A 120 -19.68 3.73 -5.38
N ALA A 121 -20.67 3.17 -4.67
CA ALA A 121 -21.79 3.95 -4.10
C ALA A 121 -21.31 4.99 -3.07
N PHE A 122 -20.38 4.62 -2.18
CA PHE A 122 -19.82 5.52 -1.16
C PHE A 122 -19.01 6.67 -1.77
N THR A 123 -18.26 6.41 -2.84
CA THR A 123 -17.40 7.40 -3.50
C THR A 123 -18.11 8.23 -4.57
N GLY A 124 -19.38 7.91 -4.87
CA GLY A 124 -20.14 8.56 -5.94
C GLY A 124 -19.73 8.13 -7.35
N ASN A 125 -19.06 6.98 -7.47
CA ASN A 125 -18.69 6.34 -8.73
C ASN A 125 -19.74 5.32 -9.22
N ALA A 126 -20.83 5.11 -8.47
CA ALA A 126 -21.95 4.31 -8.92
C ALA A 126 -22.51 4.90 -10.22
N SER A 127 -22.36 4.12 -11.31
CA SER A 127 -22.84 4.47 -12.65
C SER A 127 -24.36 4.35 -12.76
#